data_AF-A0A2E1Q498-F1
#
_entry.id   AF-A0A2E1Q498-F1
#
_cell.length_a   1.000
_cell.length_b   1.000
_cell.length_c   1.000
_cell.angle_alpha   90.00
_cell.angle_beta   90.00
_cell.angle_gamma   90.00
#
_symmetry.space_group_name_H-M   'P 1'
#
loop_
_entity.id
_entity.type
_entity.pdbx_description
1 polymer ?
#
loop_
_entity_poly.entity_id
_entity_poly.type
_entity_poly.pdbx_seq_one_letter_code
_entity_poly.pdbx_strand_id
1 'polypeptide(L)'
;MGIFQVNLWEINKSFSLRFLGAVLAFSQGVIAYHWSQSINSPLDFARQSTAVCWPVFPACGWVKLLSPGIIDATYWIFALSAALAVLIFLFTRAGGLAAFFMWLATLFGFFLYTQDFRLSSNAGFLTFLLSFIYLLIPSKTFSFRLIVVALYLAFALLKLQADWLSGFWIIEQLKVPDKLGEWLAALMTLVEMIAPLMLLIKDGRYFWSGWFTLVIYHAGMAWLGLTHLSLLFLGILVFLALADIEDRKLEREYIYQSFIHPEPSRFWTFLFLAIFAFCQLVSDFNWFHAHTRVQSFAALYTPYQISKVETCDGRLWKIYDQGWEASSFPTVEGRDQSMICHPYLRFLDLKAECQQLKNEPGFRTLAGVFESQRAFDGVSEIHFQSSDICNPHYQYSDVGKVKWNTKHVQ
;
A
#
# COMPACT_ATOMS: atom_id res chain seq x y z
N MET A 1 15.19 27.74 21.04
CA MET A 1 15.45 27.48 19.61
C MET A 1 14.13 27.07 18.96
N GLY A 2 13.74 27.66 17.83
CA GLY A 2 12.48 27.28 17.18
C GLY A 2 12.53 25.87 16.60
N ILE A 3 11.39 25.18 16.47
CA ILE A 3 11.29 23.79 15.95
C ILE A 3 12.03 23.64 14.61
N PHE A 4 11.88 24.61 13.71
CA PHE A 4 12.57 24.62 12.41
C PHE A 4 14.10 24.67 12.53
N GLN A 5 14.64 25.46 13.46
CA GLN A 5 16.08 25.58 13.67
C GLN A 5 16.67 24.27 14.21
N VAL A 6 15.95 23.60 15.11
CA VAL A 6 16.33 22.28 15.63
C VAL A 6 16.34 21.24 14.51
N ASN A 7 15.28 21.21 13.69
CA ASN A 7 15.17 20.30 12.55
C ASN A 7 16.33 20.47 11.55
N LEU A 8 16.65 21.71 11.18
CA LEU A 8 17.76 21.99 10.26
C LEU A 8 19.11 21.62 10.85
N TRP A 9 19.30 21.84 12.15
CA TRP A 9 20.53 21.44 12.84
C TRP A 9 20.71 19.92 12.85
N GLU A 10 19.65 19.15 13.15
CA GLU A 10 19.68 17.67 13.12
C GLU A 10 20.09 17.17 11.72
N ILE A 11 19.44 17.70 10.67
CA ILE A 11 19.71 17.32 9.27
C ILE A 11 21.15 17.66 8.87
N ASN A 12 21.66 18.83 9.23
CA ASN A 12 23.03 19.23 8.85
C ASN A 12 24.09 18.38 9.57
N LYS A 13 23.82 17.95 10.81
CA LYS A 13 24.79 17.23 11.63
C LYS A 13 24.87 15.74 11.30
N SER A 14 23.75 15.08 11.02
CA SER A 14 23.70 13.64 10.78
C SER A 14 23.85 13.31 9.29
N PHE A 15 24.67 12.30 8.95
CA PHE A 15 24.74 11.81 7.58
C PHE A 15 23.56 10.88 7.28
N SER A 16 23.16 10.03 8.23
CA SER A 16 21.99 9.17 8.08
C SER A 16 20.70 9.97 7.78
N LEU A 17 20.47 11.09 8.45
CA LEU A 17 19.31 11.96 8.17
C LEU A 17 19.36 12.59 6.77
N ARG A 18 20.54 13.02 6.29
CA ARG A 18 20.68 13.52 4.91
C ARG A 18 20.40 12.43 3.89
N PHE A 19 20.87 11.21 4.15
CA PHE A 19 20.56 10.04 3.32
C PHE A 19 19.06 9.76 3.30
N LEU A 20 18.38 9.78 4.45
CA LEU A 20 16.91 9.65 4.52
C LEU A 20 16.20 10.74 3.70
N GLY A 21 16.63 12.00 3.83
CA GLY A 21 16.12 13.10 3.02
C GLY A 21 16.28 12.85 1.52
N ALA A 22 17.43 12.34 1.10
CA ALA A 22 17.69 11.95 -0.30
C ALA A 22 16.79 10.79 -0.75
N VAL A 23 16.59 9.76 0.08
CA VAL A 23 15.69 8.63 -0.21
C VAL A 23 14.26 9.14 -0.42
N LEU A 24 13.73 9.96 0.50
CA LEU A 24 12.38 10.49 0.39
C LEU A 24 12.21 11.39 -0.84
N ALA A 25 13.19 12.27 -1.12
CA ALA A 25 13.19 13.11 -2.32
C ALA A 25 13.28 12.28 -3.61
N PHE A 26 14.07 11.21 -3.60
CA PHE A 26 14.18 10.29 -4.73
C PHE A 26 12.86 9.56 -4.98
N SER A 27 12.19 9.07 -3.93
CA SER A 27 10.85 8.48 -4.04
C SER A 27 9.84 9.47 -4.61
N GLN A 28 9.90 10.76 -4.25
CA GLN A 28 9.09 11.80 -4.90
C GLN A 28 9.41 11.94 -6.40
N GLY A 29 10.67 11.87 -6.80
CA GLY A 29 11.07 11.84 -8.21
C GLY A 29 10.55 10.61 -8.96
N VAL A 30 10.56 9.44 -8.32
CA VAL A 30 9.99 8.19 -8.87
C VAL A 30 8.48 8.30 -9.05
N ILE A 31 7.77 8.94 -8.11
CA ILE A 31 6.34 9.25 -8.25
C ILE A 31 6.10 10.15 -9.46
N ALA A 32 6.86 11.24 -9.60
CA ALA A 32 6.76 12.12 -10.76
C ALA A 32 6.95 11.35 -12.07
N TYR A 33 7.98 10.49 -12.13
CA TYR A 33 8.24 9.63 -13.28
C TYR A 33 7.06 8.71 -13.59
N HIS A 34 6.52 7.99 -12.61
CA HIS A 34 5.36 7.13 -12.83
C HIS A 34 4.12 7.89 -13.30
N TRP A 35 3.90 9.10 -12.79
CA TRP A 35 2.81 9.97 -13.24
C TRP A 35 2.98 10.36 -14.71
N SER A 36 4.20 10.67 -15.15
CA SER A 36 4.50 10.93 -16.56
C SER A 36 4.33 9.73 -17.49
N GLN A 37 4.53 8.50 -16.99
CA GLN A 37 4.34 7.29 -17.80
C GLN A 37 2.86 6.90 -17.91
N SER A 38 2.09 7.15 -16.85
CA SER A 38 0.68 6.75 -16.79
C SER A 38 -0.23 7.68 -17.60
N ILE A 39 0.29 8.82 -18.07
CA ILE A 39 -0.49 9.91 -18.65
C ILE A 39 0.30 10.51 -19.81
N ASN A 40 -0.29 10.48 -21.01
CA ASN A 40 0.37 10.96 -22.23
C ASN A 40 0.76 12.45 -22.17
N SER A 41 0.05 13.27 -21.37
CA SER A 41 0.49 14.62 -21.02
C SER A 41 -0.15 15.14 -19.71
N PRO A 42 0.52 16.04 -18.97
CA PRO A 42 -0.09 16.77 -17.86
C PRO A 42 -1.35 17.57 -18.26
N LEU A 43 -1.55 17.83 -19.55
CA LEU A 43 -2.77 18.47 -20.06
C LEU A 43 -4.00 17.55 -20.00
N ASP A 44 -3.82 16.23 -19.99
CA ASP A 44 -4.92 15.28 -19.88
C ASP A 44 -5.56 15.29 -18.47
N PHE A 45 -4.82 15.72 -17.43
CA PHE A 45 -5.35 15.96 -16.08
C PHE A 45 -6.54 16.90 -16.08
N ALA A 46 -6.45 17.99 -16.84
CA ALA A 46 -7.46 19.03 -16.81
C ALA A 46 -8.71 18.66 -17.63
N ARG A 47 -8.61 17.72 -18.57
CA ARG A 47 -9.68 17.39 -19.51
C ARG A 47 -10.54 16.21 -19.07
N GLN A 48 -10.00 15.22 -18.35
CA GLN A 48 -10.69 13.95 -18.09
C GLN A 48 -10.79 13.55 -16.61
N SER A 49 -10.24 14.33 -15.68
CA SER A 49 -10.21 13.93 -14.26
C SER A 49 -11.62 13.90 -13.65
N THR A 50 -12.03 12.77 -13.08
CA THR A 50 -13.02 12.75 -12.01
C THR A 50 -12.31 13.31 -10.77
N ALA A 51 -12.85 14.39 -10.19
CA ALA A 51 -12.22 14.99 -9.02
C ALA A 51 -12.16 13.96 -7.88
N VAL A 52 -11.05 13.90 -7.14
CA VAL A 52 -10.97 13.09 -5.93
C VAL A 52 -11.91 13.71 -4.91
N CYS A 53 -13.09 13.12 -4.79
CA CYS A 53 -13.96 13.43 -3.69
C CYS A 53 -13.43 12.68 -2.49
N TRP A 54 -12.49 13.33 -1.81
CA TRP A 54 -12.11 12.97 -0.46
C TRP A 54 -13.41 12.87 0.32
N PRO A 55 -13.68 11.77 1.01
CA PRO A 55 -15.03 11.61 1.55
C PRO A 55 -15.37 12.58 2.70
N VAL A 56 -14.38 13.29 3.25
CA VAL A 56 -14.60 14.46 4.14
C VAL A 56 -15.13 15.67 3.37
N PHE A 57 -14.80 15.74 2.09
CA PHE A 57 -15.17 16.77 1.11
C PHE A 57 -15.93 16.13 -0.07
N PRO A 58 -17.10 15.51 0.15
CA PRO A 58 -17.84 14.81 -0.92
C PRO A 58 -18.30 15.77 -2.03
N ALA A 59 -18.39 17.07 -1.74
CA ALA A 59 -18.62 18.11 -2.72
C ALA A 59 -17.29 18.63 -3.31
N CYS A 60 -16.40 17.75 -3.78
CA CYS A 60 -15.05 18.14 -4.22
C CYS A 60 -14.98 18.80 -5.60
N GLY A 61 -16.11 19.07 -6.25
CA GLY A 61 -16.14 19.70 -7.57
C GLY A 61 -15.42 21.05 -7.61
N TRP A 62 -15.35 21.76 -6.47
CA TRP A 62 -14.60 23.01 -6.33
C TRP A 62 -13.09 22.83 -6.23
N VAL A 63 -12.57 21.62 -5.99
CA VAL A 63 -11.12 21.38 -5.88
C VAL A 63 -10.42 21.51 -7.24
N LYS A 64 -11.18 21.44 -8.36
CA LYS A 64 -10.72 21.77 -9.72
C LYS A 64 -10.51 23.27 -9.92
N LEU A 65 -9.71 23.90 -9.07
CA LEU A 65 -9.45 25.34 -9.11
C LEU A 65 -8.47 25.75 -10.21
N LEU A 66 -7.68 24.81 -10.74
CA LEU A 66 -6.55 25.15 -11.58
C LEU A 66 -6.78 24.91 -13.06
N SER A 67 -6.34 25.89 -13.86
CA SER A 67 -6.24 25.73 -15.30
C SER A 67 -5.16 24.69 -15.66
N PRO A 68 -5.28 24.01 -16.81
CA PRO A 68 -4.30 23.02 -17.25
C PRO A 68 -2.85 23.51 -17.20
N GLY A 69 -2.61 24.78 -17.55
CA GLY A 69 -1.27 25.37 -17.52
C GLY A 69 -0.66 25.49 -16.11
N ILE A 70 -1.49 25.70 -15.08
CA ILE A 70 -0.99 25.77 -13.70
C ILE A 70 -0.66 24.36 -13.19
N ILE A 71 -1.44 23.34 -13.58
CA ILE A 71 -1.16 21.94 -13.20
C ILE A 71 0.18 21.49 -13.80
N ASP A 72 0.41 21.76 -15.09
CA ASP A 72 1.68 21.43 -15.77
C ASP A 72 2.87 22.17 -15.12
N ALA A 73 2.75 23.47 -14.87
CA ALA A 73 3.78 24.23 -14.18
C ALA A 73 4.07 23.67 -12.76
N THR A 74 3.02 23.32 -12.02
CA THR A 74 3.13 22.75 -10.67
C THR A 74 3.85 21.40 -10.71
N TYR A 75 3.54 20.56 -11.70
CA TYR A 75 4.20 19.28 -11.91
C TYR A 75 5.71 19.44 -12.17
N TRP A 76 6.11 20.37 -13.04
CA TRP A 76 7.53 20.61 -13.29
C TRP A 76 8.26 21.19 -12.09
N ILE A 77 7.62 22.09 -11.33
CA ILE A 77 8.18 22.62 -10.08
C ILE A 77 8.38 21.49 -9.07
N PHE A 78 7.39 20.61 -8.92
CA PHE A 78 7.47 19.42 -8.08
C PHE A 78 8.65 18.52 -8.47
N ALA A 79 8.72 18.10 -9.74
CA ALA A 79 9.74 17.19 -10.24
C ALA A 79 11.16 17.79 -10.12
N LEU A 80 11.33 19.06 -10.50
CA LEU A 80 12.61 19.76 -10.39
C LEU A 80 13.04 19.92 -8.93
N SER A 81 12.12 20.28 -8.03
CA SER A 81 12.41 20.43 -6.61
C SER A 81 12.82 19.10 -5.97
N ALA A 82 12.16 18.00 -6.33
CA ALA A 82 12.52 16.65 -5.87
C ALA A 82 13.94 16.28 -6.34
N ALA A 83 14.26 16.49 -7.63
CA ALA A 83 15.59 16.22 -8.18
C ALA A 83 16.69 17.06 -7.52
N LEU A 84 16.45 18.37 -7.33
CA LEU A 84 17.39 19.25 -6.65
C LEU A 84 17.58 18.85 -5.18
N ALA A 85 16.52 18.48 -4.46
CA ALA A 85 16.62 18.01 -3.10
C ALA A 85 17.53 16.76 -2.99
N VAL A 86 17.38 15.78 -3.89
CA VAL A 86 18.26 14.59 -3.95
C VAL A 86 19.72 15.00 -4.12
N LEU A 87 20.02 15.82 -5.13
CA LEU A 87 21.39 16.24 -5.43
C LEU A 87 22.02 17.01 -4.26
N ILE A 88 21.26 17.93 -3.65
CA ILE A 88 21.78 18.76 -2.55
C ILE A 88 22.00 17.92 -1.29
N PHE A 89 21.10 16.99 -0.95
CA PHE A 89 21.29 16.08 0.19
C PHE A 89 22.51 15.17 0.03
N LEU A 90 22.76 14.66 -1.18
CA LEU A 90 23.85 13.73 -1.46
C LEU A 90 25.22 14.41 -1.61
N PHE A 91 25.27 15.53 -2.33
CA PHE A 91 26.53 16.13 -2.79
C PHE A 91 26.95 17.38 -2.01
N THR A 92 26.07 17.96 -1.19
CA THR A 92 26.39 19.21 -0.48
C THR A 92 26.18 19.07 1.03
N ARG A 93 26.69 20.04 1.79
CA ARG A 93 26.41 20.21 3.22
C ARG A 93 25.32 21.26 3.49
N ALA A 94 24.61 21.71 2.46
CA ALA A 94 23.59 22.74 2.55
C ALA A 94 22.21 22.15 2.91
N GLY A 95 22.11 21.47 4.06
CA GLY A 95 20.87 20.78 4.45
C GLY A 95 19.66 21.71 4.62
N GLY A 96 19.88 23.00 4.90
CA GLY A 96 18.83 24.02 4.87
C GLY A 96 18.22 24.21 3.48
N LEU A 97 19.06 24.30 2.44
CA LEU A 97 18.62 24.43 1.06
C LEU A 97 17.96 23.13 0.57
N ALA A 98 18.52 21.97 0.93
CA ALA A 98 17.92 20.68 0.62
C ALA A 98 16.52 20.52 1.24
N ALA A 99 16.37 20.89 2.52
CA ALA A 99 15.08 20.86 3.22
C ALA A 99 14.06 21.82 2.60
N PHE A 100 14.51 22.98 2.09
CA PHE A 100 13.65 23.92 1.38
C PHE A 100 13.09 23.32 0.07
N PHE A 101 13.95 22.77 -0.78
CA PHE A 101 13.49 22.10 -2.02
C PHE A 101 12.62 20.88 -1.71
N MET A 102 12.93 20.12 -0.67
CA MET A 102 12.09 19.01 -0.20
C MET A 102 10.70 19.50 0.26
N TRP A 103 10.62 20.65 0.92
CA TRP A 103 9.36 21.30 1.28
C TRP A 103 8.53 21.66 0.05
N LEU A 104 9.13 22.29 -0.96
CA LEU A 104 8.46 22.63 -2.21
C LEU A 104 7.95 21.37 -2.91
N ALA A 105 8.80 20.34 -3.04
CA ALA A 105 8.43 19.08 -3.66
C ALA A 105 7.26 18.42 -2.92
N THR A 106 7.31 18.37 -1.59
CA THR A 106 6.25 17.77 -0.78
C THR A 106 4.93 18.53 -0.90
N LEU A 107 4.96 19.87 -0.85
CA LEU A 107 3.75 20.69 -0.97
C LEU A 107 3.10 20.58 -2.35
N PHE A 108 3.87 20.80 -3.42
CA PHE A 108 3.34 20.74 -4.77
C PHE A 108 2.94 19.32 -5.18
N GLY A 109 3.74 18.32 -4.80
CA GLY A 109 3.42 16.92 -5.04
C GLY A 109 2.16 16.48 -4.29
N PHE A 110 2.01 16.82 -3.01
CA PHE A 110 0.79 16.52 -2.26
C PHE A 110 -0.42 17.28 -2.80
N PHE A 111 -0.24 18.53 -3.20
CA PHE A 111 -1.30 19.29 -3.82
C PHE A 111 -1.78 18.62 -5.13
N LEU A 112 -0.87 18.23 -6.04
CA LEU A 112 -1.20 17.46 -7.25
C LEU A 112 -1.87 16.12 -6.92
N TYR A 113 -1.35 15.40 -5.92
CA TYR A 113 -1.89 14.13 -5.45
C TYR A 113 -3.38 14.25 -5.05
N THR A 114 -3.79 15.39 -4.50
CA THR A 114 -5.20 15.61 -4.12
C THR A 114 -6.12 16.01 -5.27
N GLN A 115 -5.60 16.32 -6.47
CA GLN A 115 -6.40 16.77 -7.61
C GLN A 115 -7.07 15.63 -8.37
N ASP A 116 -6.37 14.49 -8.54
CA ASP A 116 -6.81 13.39 -9.40
C ASP A 116 -6.60 12.02 -8.74
N PHE A 117 -7.62 11.17 -8.79
CA PHE A 117 -7.62 9.86 -8.14
C PHE A 117 -6.62 8.91 -8.80
N ARG A 118 -6.38 9.09 -10.11
CA ARG A 118 -5.40 8.30 -10.87
C ARG A 118 -3.97 8.52 -10.38
N LEU A 119 -3.71 9.64 -9.69
CA LEU A 119 -2.43 9.92 -9.04
C LEU A 119 -2.35 9.38 -7.62
N SER A 120 -3.51 9.07 -7.04
CA SER A 120 -3.57 8.50 -5.72
C SER A 120 -3.00 7.08 -5.74
N SER A 121 -1.99 6.87 -4.90
CA SER A 121 -1.32 5.59 -4.74
C SER A 121 -0.80 5.52 -3.32
N ASN A 122 -0.85 4.34 -2.71
CA ASN A 122 -0.42 4.14 -1.32
C ASN A 122 1.05 4.55 -1.12
N ALA A 123 1.89 4.27 -2.11
CA ALA A 123 3.29 4.67 -2.09
C ALA A 123 3.45 6.20 -2.19
N GLY A 124 2.62 6.87 -2.99
CA GLY A 124 2.57 8.34 -3.07
C GLY A 124 2.21 8.96 -1.72
N PHE A 125 1.09 8.52 -1.15
CA PHE A 125 0.63 8.97 0.17
C PHE A 125 1.71 8.78 1.25
N LEU A 126 2.28 7.58 1.33
CA LEU A 126 3.29 7.27 2.33
C LEU A 126 4.55 8.13 2.16
N THR A 127 4.98 8.36 0.92
CA THR A 127 6.13 9.22 0.62
C THR A 127 5.88 10.64 1.09
N PHE A 128 4.71 11.22 0.81
CA PHE A 128 4.38 12.58 1.27
C PHE A 128 4.23 12.65 2.79
N LEU A 129 3.56 11.67 3.42
CA LEU A 129 3.41 11.59 4.86
C LEU A 129 4.76 11.55 5.57
N LEU A 130 5.65 10.65 5.15
CA LEU A 130 7.01 10.54 5.68
C LEU A 130 7.83 11.81 5.41
N SER A 131 7.62 12.46 4.28
CA SER A 131 8.27 13.75 3.97
C SER A 131 7.82 14.86 4.92
N PHE A 132 6.52 14.95 5.24
CA PHE A 132 6.02 15.90 6.25
C PHE A 132 6.57 15.60 7.63
N ILE A 133 6.58 14.33 8.06
CA ILE A 133 7.20 13.90 9.32
C ILE A 133 8.67 14.32 9.36
N TYR A 134 9.43 14.05 8.30
CA TYR A 134 10.83 14.43 8.17
C TYR A 134 11.05 15.94 8.30
N LEU A 135 10.16 16.76 7.74
CA LEU A 135 10.32 18.21 7.76
C LEU A 135 9.85 18.85 9.08
N LEU A 136 8.82 18.28 9.72
CA LEU A 136 8.12 18.90 10.86
C LEU A 136 8.53 18.33 12.21
N ILE A 137 8.70 17.01 12.34
CA ILE A 137 8.85 16.35 13.63
C ILE A 137 10.32 16.37 14.09
N PRO A 138 10.63 16.88 15.30
CA PRO A 138 11.99 16.87 15.85
C PRO A 138 12.38 15.47 16.34
N SER A 139 13.63 15.29 16.77
CA SER A 139 14.14 13.97 17.17
C SER A 139 14.00 12.94 16.03
N LYS A 140 14.42 13.32 14.81
CA LYS A 140 14.06 12.60 13.58
C LYS A 140 14.44 11.14 13.61
N THR A 141 15.63 10.80 14.10
CA THR A 141 16.11 9.40 14.16
C THR A 141 15.19 8.52 15.00
N PHE A 142 14.83 8.97 16.20
CA PHE A 142 13.91 8.26 17.09
C PHE A 142 12.49 8.21 16.50
N SER A 143 12.02 9.35 16.00
CA SER A 143 10.69 9.48 15.41
C SER A 143 10.48 8.55 14.23
N PHE A 144 11.43 8.52 13.29
CA PHE A 144 11.36 7.64 12.13
C PHE A 144 11.41 6.17 12.53
N ARG A 145 12.26 5.80 13.49
CA ARG A 145 12.33 4.41 13.95
C ARG A 145 10.98 3.92 14.48
N LEU A 146 10.30 4.72 15.32
CA LEU A 146 8.97 4.36 15.82
C LEU A 146 7.90 4.39 14.73
N ILE A 147 7.90 5.41 13.88
CA ILE A 147 6.89 5.56 12.82
C ILE A 147 7.00 4.42 11.81
N VAL A 148 8.21 4.04 11.41
CA VAL A 148 8.43 2.91 10.49
C VAL A 148 7.91 1.61 11.09
N VAL A 149 8.18 1.36 12.37
CA VAL A 149 7.64 0.17 13.06
C VAL A 149 6.11 0.22 13.14
N ALA A 150 5.53 1.37 13.48
CA ALA A 150 4.07 1.53 13.52
C ALA A 150 3.44 1.33 12.13
N LEU A 151 4.08 1.82 11.07
CA LEU A 151 3.65 1.60 9.69
C LEU A 151 3.68 0.12 9.33
N TYR A 152 4.78 -0.58 9.61
CA TYR A 152 4.85 -2.02 9.36
C TYR A 152 3.77 -2.80 10.10
N LEU A 153 3.54 -2.50 11.38
CA LEU A 153 2.47 -3.14 12.15
C LEU A 153 1.10 -2.85 11.52
N ALA A 154 0.84 -1.61 11.10
CA ALA A 154 -0.40 -1.29 10.39
C ALA A 154 -0.53 -2.06 9.07
N PHE A 155 0.53 -2.16 8.27
CA PHE A 155 0.54 -2.97 7.04
C PHE A 155 0.32 -4.46 7.32
N ALA A 156 0.94 -5.01 8.38
CA ALA A 156 0.75 -6.40 8.79
C ALA A 156 -0.69 -6.67 9.25
N LEU A 157 -1.30 -5.75 10.01
CA LEU A 157 -2.70 -5.86 10.43
C LEU A 157 -3.65 -5.85 9.23
N LEU A 158 -3.41 -4.98 8.24
CA LEU A 158 -4.20 -4.99 6.99
C LEU A 158 -4.06 -6.31 6.21
N LYS A 159 -2.93 -7.01 6.37
CA LYS A 159 -2.68 -8.32 5.75
C LYS A 159 -3.28 -9.50 6.52
N LEU A 160 -3.92 -9.28 7.66
CA LEU A 160 -4.66 -10.33 8.38
C LEU A 160 -6.04 -10.62 7.77
N GLN A 161 -6.44 -9.91 6.72
CA GLN A 161 -7.67 -10.19 6.00
C GLN A 161 -7.59 -11.49 5.17
N ALA A 162 -8.74 -12.15 5.00
CA ALA A 162 -8.85 -13.41 4.28
C ALA A 162 -8.29 -13.33 2.85
N ASP A 163 -8.48 -12.20 2.17
CA ASP A 163 -8.01 -11.98 0.80
C ASP A 163 -6.49 -12.12 0.69
N TRP A 164 -5.73 -11.53 1.61
CA TRP A 164 -4.28 -11.65 1.63
C TRP A 164 -3.84 -13.04 2.12
N LEU A 165 -4.43 -13.53 3.22
CA LEU A 165 -4.07 -14.83 3.80
C LEU A 165 -4.41 -16.02 2.91
N SER A 166 -5.34 -15.85 1.96
CA SER A 166 -5.61 -16.85 0.92
C SER A 166 -4.39 -17.12 0.03
N GLY A 167 -3.40 -16.23 0.02
CA GLY A 167 -2.22 -16.34 -0.82
C GLY A 167 -2.50 -16.12 -2.30
N PHE A 168 -3.72 -15.73 -2.68
CA PHE A 168 -4.14 -15.53 -4.07
C PHE A 168 -3.14 -14.71 -4.88
N TRP A 169 -2.73 -13.55 -4.35
CA TRP A 169 -1.77 -12.66 -5.03
C TRP A 169 -0.42 -13.34 -5.24
N ILE A 170 0.05 -14.14 -4.27
CA ILE A 170 1.32 -14.86 -4.37
C ILE A 170 1.23 -16.00 -5.39
N ILE A 171 0.12 -16.75 -5.38
CA ILE A 171 -0.15 -17.84 -6.32
C ILE A 171 -0.14 -17.31 -7.75
N GLU A 172 -0.77 -16.15 -7.98
CA GLU A 172 -0.80 -15.51 -9.30
C GLU A 172 0.59 -15.12 -9.80
N GLN A 173 1.40 -14.48 -8.94
CA GLN A 173 2.73 -14.00 -9.33
C GLN A 173 3.76 -15.13 -9.47
N LEU A 174 3.77 -16.11 -8.56
CA LEU A 174 4.77 -17.18 -8.50
C LEU A 174 4.36 -18.48 -9.19
N LYS A 175 3.07 -18.66 -9.50
CA LYS A 175 2.50 -19.90 -10.06
C LYS A 175 2.84 -21.13 -9.18
N VAL A 176 2.74 -20.94 -7.88
CA VAL A 176 3.00 -21.98 -6.87
C VAL A 176 1.71 -22.74 -6.52
N PRO A 177 1.80 -23.96 -5.94
CA PRO A 177 0.63 -24.66 -5.42
C PRO A 177 -0.12 -23.83 -4.38
N ASP A 178 -1.45 -23.92 -4.38
CA ASP A 178 -2.34 -23.11 -3.53
C ASP A 178 -1.90 -23.06 -2.06
N LYS A 179 -1.62 -24.23 -1.47
CA LYS A 179 -1.18 -24.32 -0.07
C LYS A 179 0.15 -23.64 0.19
N LEU A 180 1.09 -23.69 -0.75
CA LEU A 180 2.36 -22.99 -0.60
C LEU A 180 2.13 -21.46 -0.64
N GLY A 181 1.21 -20.98 -1.49
CA GLY A 181 0.80 -19.58 -1.52
C GLY A 181 0.22 -19.09 -0.18
N GLU A 182 -0.72 -19.85 0.40
CA GLU A 182 -1.30 -19.58 1.72
C GLU A 182 -0.21 -19.48 2.81
N TRP A 183 0.70 -20.47 2.87
CA TRP A 183 1.80 -20.48 3.84
C TRP A 183 2.76 -19.31 3.67
N LEU A 184 3.11 -18.95 2.43
CA LEU A 184 3.96 -17.81 2.15
C LEU A 184 3.30 -16.50 2.56
N ALA A 185 1.99 -16.33 2.29
CA ALA A 185 1.25 -15.14 2.70
C ALA A 185 1.24 -14.99 4.23
N ALA A 186 0.93 -16.07 4.96
CA ALA A 186 0.96 -16.07 6.41
C ALA A 186 2.36 -15.77 6.97
N LEU A 187 3.41 -16.39 6.41
CA LEU A 187 4.80 -16.16 6.82
C LEU A 187 5.22 -14.71 6.58
N MET A 188 4.87 -14.14 5.43
CA MET A 188 5.17 -12.74 5.09
C MET A 188 4.49 -11.76 6.04
N THR A 189 3.23 -12.02 6.41
CA THR A 189 2.52 -11.23 7.42
C THR A 189 3.19 -11.33 8.79
N LEU A 190 3.61 -12.53 9.21
CA LEU A 190 4.34 -12.73 10.48
C LEU A 190 5.69 -12.00 10.48
N VAL A 191 6.44 -12.08 9.38
CA VAL A 191 7.70 -11.35 9.22
C VAL A 191 7.48 -9.84 9.37
N GLU A 192 6.48 -9.30 8.69
CA GLU A 192 6.14 -7.88 8.76
C GLU A 192 5.60 -7.45 10.12
N MET A 193 5.06 -8.37 10.92
CA MET A 193 4.60 -8.07 12.28
C MET A 193 5.74 -8.13 13.32
N ILE A 194 6.65 -9.11 13.20
CA ILE A 194 7.65 -9.41 14.23
C ILE A 194 8.98 -8.70 13.97
N ALA A 195 9.49 -8.76 12.74
CA ALA A 195 10.82 -8.24 12.41
C ALA A 195 10.98 -6.73 12.68
N PRO A 196 9.97 -5.86 12.46
CA PRO A 196 10.09 -4.44 12.78
C PRO A 196 10.23 -4.17 14.28
N LEU A 197 9.61 -4.97 15.15
CA LEU A 197 9.75 -4.82 16.60
C LEU A 197 11.22 -4.98 17.03
N MET A 198 11.96 -5.84 16.32
CA MET A 198 13.39 -6.05 16.57
C MET A 198 14.23 -4.80 16.26
N LEU A 199 13.75 -3.89 15.38
CA LEU A 199 14.42 -2.62 15.09
C LEU A 199 14.38 -1.64 16.27
N LEU A 200 13.50 -1.85 17.26
CA LEU A 200 13.43 -1.05 18.48
C LEU A 200 14.39 -1.53 19.56
N ILE A 201 14.92 -2.75 19.44
CA ILE A 201 15.78 -3.35 20.46
C ILE A 201 17.20 -2.76 20.33
N LYS A 202 17.75 -2.28 21.44
CA LYS A 202 19.09 -1.64 21.48
C LYS A 202 20.23 -2.63 21.21
N ASP A 203 20.04 -3.89 21.58
CA ASP A 203 21.02 -4.95 21.32
C ASP A 203 21.14 -5.17 19.80
N GLY A 204 22.37 -5.00 19.30
CA GLY A 204 22.69 -5.07 17.89
C GLY A 204 22.36 -6.42 17.25
N ARG A 205 22.40 -7.52 18.01
CA ARG A 205 22.08 -8.84 17.46
C ARG A 205 20.64 -8.90 16.97
N TYR A 206 19.70 -8.43 17.78
CA TYR A 206 18.29 -8.40 17.42
C TYR A 206 18.01 -7.33 16.36
N PHE A 207 18.60 -6.14 16.49
CA PHE A 207 18.45 -5.08 15.49
C PHE A 207 18.85 -5.57 14.09
N TRP A 208 20.07 -6.12 13.94
CA TRP A 208 20.59 -6.58 12.65
C TRP A 208 19.81 -7.78 12.12
N SER A 209 19.37 -8.70 12.99
CA SER A 209 18.50 -9.80 12.56
C SER A 209 17.19 -9.29 11.95
N GLY A 210 16.48 -8.39 12.65
CA GLY A 210 15.25 -7.79 12.12
C GLY A 210 15.49 -7.02 10.84
N TRP A 211 16.59 -6.27 10.78
CA TRP A 211 17.00 -5.53 9.59
C TRP A 211 17.23 -6.44 8.38
N PHE A 212 18.03 -7.51 8.52
CA PHE A 212 18.30 -8.46 7.43
C PHE A 212 17.01 -9.15 6.96
N THR A 213 16.16 -9.57 7.88
CA THR A 213 14.87 -10.17 7.55
C THR A 213 13.99 -9.22 6.73
N LEU A 214 13.89 -7.94 7.12
CA LEU A 214 13.11 -6.94 6.39
C LEU A 214 13.72 -6.57 5.03
N VAL A 215 15.05 -6.54 4.91
CA VAL A 215 15.71 -6.33 3.62
C VAL A 215 15.42 -7.46 2.65
N ILE A 216 15.54 -8.72 3.10
CA ILE A 216 15.20 -9.89 2.28
C ILE A 216 13.72 -9.84 1.88
N TYR A 217 12.84 -9.52 2.82
CA TYR A 217 11.42 -9.36 2.57
C TYR A 217 11.13 -8.34 1.47
N HIS A 218 11.63 -7.10 1.59
CA HIS A 218 11.38 -6.08 0.58
C HIS A 218 12.09 -6.32 -0.75
N ALA A 219 13.27 -6.94 -0.74
CA ALA A 219 13.92 -7.36 -1.98
C ALA A 219 13.05 -8.39 -2.72
N GLY A 220 12.48 -9.36 -2.00
CA GLY A 220 11.51 -10.31 -2.54
C GLY A 220 10.26 -9.62 -3.08
N MET A 221 9.65 -8.70 -2.32
CA MET A 221 8.47 -7.95 -2.76
C MET A 221 8.74 -7.08 -3.99
N ALA A 222 9.92 -6.45 -4.07
CA ALA A 222 10.32 -5.69 -5.24
C ALA A 222 10.46 -6.58 -6.46
N TRP A 223 11.05 -7.77 -6.30
CA TRP A 223 11.18 -8.75 -7.39
C TRP A 223 9.83 -9.28 -7.88
N LEU A 224 8.85 -9.42 -6.99
CA LEU A 224 7.46 -9.80 -7.30
C LEU A 224 6.63 -8.68 -7.93
N GLY A 225 7.20 -7.49 -8.18
CA GLY A 225 6.52 -6.39 -8.87
C GLY A 225 5.97 -5.29 -7.97
N LEU A 226 6.02 -5.40 -6.63
CA LEU A 226 5.72 -4.29 -5.73
C LEU A 226 6.95 -3.36 -5.57
N THR A 227 7.44 -2.84 -6.69
CA THR A 227 8.73 -2.17 -6.80
C THR A 227 8.80 -0.87 -5.99
N HIS A 228 7.91 0.09 -6.23
CA HIS A 228 8.06 1.43 -5.66
C HIS A 228 8.01 1.46 -4.12
N LEU A 229 6.99 0.86 -3.50
CA LEU A 229 6.86 0.82 -2.05
C LEU A 229 8.03 0.07 -1.40
N SER A 230 8.45 -1.04 -1.99
CA SER A 230 9.56 -1.84 -1.48
C SER A 230 10.90 -1.10 -1.60
N LEU A 231 11.13 -0.35 -2.68
CA LEU A 231 12.33 0.47 -2.85
C LEU A 231 12.38 1.61 -1.82
N LEU A 232 11.25 2.26 -1.52
CA LEU A 232 11.16 3.25 -0.44
C LEU A 232 11.56 2.63 0.91
N PHE A 233 10.97 1.49 1.28
CA PHE A 233 11.29 0.82 2.54
C PHE A 233 12.74 0.31 2.58
N LEU A 234 13.29 -0.20 1.48
CA LEU A 234 14.71 -0.56 1.39
C LEU A 234 15.61 0.65 1.66
N GLY A 235 15.30 1.81 1.07
CA GLY A 235 16.02 3.06 1.36
C GLY A 235 15.92 3.47 2.83
N ILE A 236 14.73 3.35 3.44
CA ILE A 236 14.51 3.62 4.87
C ILE A 236 15.29 2.63 5.75
N LEU A 237 15.35 1.35 5.38
CA LEU A 237 16.13 0.35 6.10
C LEU A 237 17.63 0.67 6.04
N VAL A 238 18.15 1.10 4.89
CA VAL A 238 19.55 1.58 4.80
C VAL A 238 19.76 2.79 5.72
N PHE A 239 18.82 3.73 5.77
CA PHE A 239 18.86 4.82 6.74
C PHE A 239 18.92 4.29 8.19
N LEU A 240 18.07 3.34 8.57
CA LEU A 240 18.04 2.82 9.94
C LEU A 240 19.36 2.12 10.32
N ALA A 241 19.97 1.38 9.39
CA ALA A 241 21.30 0.80 9.58
C ALA A 241 22.38 1.87 9.77
N LEU A 242 22.40 2.90 8.92
CA LEU A 242 23.32 4.03 9.06
C LEU A 242 23.12 4.76 10.38
N ALA A 243 21.87 4.95 10.80
CA ALA A 243 21.53 5.59 12.06
C ALA A 243 21.99 4.78 13.28
N ASP A 244 21.79 3.45 13.30
CA ASP A 244 22.31 2.59 14.39
C ASP A 244 23.85 2.64 14.46
N ILE A 245 24.54 2.65 13.32
CA ILE A 245 26.00 2.80 13.28
C ILE A 245 26.45 4.17 13.81
N GLU A 246 25.77 5.26 13.40
CA GLU A 246 26.01 6.61 13.91
C GLU A 246 25.76 6.69 15.42
N ASP A 247 24.63 6.16 15.90
CA ASP A 247 24.25 6.15 17.32
C ASP A 247 25.31 5.41 18.16
N ARG A 248 25.77 4.22 17.73
CA ARG A 248 26.85 3.48 18.42
C ARG A 248 28.19 4.19 18.42
N LYS A 249 28.48 4.99 17.39
CA LYS A 249 29.67 5.84 17.37
C LYS A 249 29.52 6.98 18.36
N LEU A 250 28.36 7.64 18.35
CA LEU A 250 28.03 8.73 19.26
C LEU A 250 28.01 8.27 20.71
N GLU A 251 27.48 7.10 21.06
CA GLU A 251 27.49 6.59 22.44
C GLU A 251 28.90 6.46 23.02
N ARG A 252 29.89 6.11 22.18
CA ARG A 252 31.31 6.08 22.60
C ARG A 252 31.89 7.47 22.85
N GLU A 253 31.37 8.49 22.15
CA GLU A 253 31.77 9.89 22.28
C GLU A 253 30.96 10.64 23.36
N TYR A 254 29.70 10.24 23.60
CA TYR A 254 28.71 10.91 24.46
C TYR A 254 29.00 10.81 25.94
N ILE A 255 29.82 9.83 26.36
CA ILE A 255 30.40 9.78 27.71
C ILE A 255 31.05 11.14 28.06
N TYR A 256 31.40 11.97 27.06
CA TYR A 256 32.03 13.28 27.23
C TYR A 256 31.17 14.51 26.90
N GLN A 257 29.96 14.40 26.33
CA GLN A 257 29.25 15.55 25.71
C GLN A 257 27.80 15.83 26.15
N SER A 258 27.24 15.08 27.11
CA SER A 258 25.82 15.20 27.52
C SER A 258 25.38 16.57 28.05
N PHE A 259 26.31 17.51 28.29
CA PHE A 259 26.01 18.81 28.88
C PHE A 259 25.80 19.95 27.88
N ILE A 260 26.10 19.76 26.57
CA ILE A 260 26.24 20.90 25.66
C ILE A 260 24.92 21.26 24.95
N HIS A 261 23.99 20.32 24.74
CA HIS A 261 22.73 20.63 24.06
C HIS A 261 21.51 19.87 24.61
N PRO A 262 20.36 20.55 24.79
CA PRO A 262 19.12 19.92 25.23
C PRO A 262 18.60 18.94 24.16
N GLU A 263 18.16 17.76 24.58
CA GLU A 263 17.52 16.79 23.70
C GLU A 263 16.20 17.37 23.14
N PRO A 264 15.92 17.20 21.84
CA PRO A 264 14.63 17.56 21.26
C PRO A 264 13.49 16.80 21.95
N SER A 265 12.37 17.49 22.20
CA SER A 265 11.19 16.86 22.81
C SER A 265 10.62 15.74 21.93
N ARG A 266 10.44 14.56 22.52
CA ARG A 266 9.82 13.39 21.88
C ARG A 266 8.28 13.42 21.89
N PHE A 267 7.69 14.45 22.51
CA PHE A 267 6.24 14.61 22.62
C PHE A 267 5.53 14.57 21.27
N TRP A 268 6.08 15.26 20.27
CA TRP A 268 5.51 15.33 18.91
C TRP A 268 5.43 13.97 18.23
N THR A 269 6.40 13.09 18.48
CA THR A 269 6.41 11.72 17.97
C THR A 269 5.23 10.94 18.50
N PHE A 270 5.02 10.95 19.83
CA PHE A 270 3.93 10.22 20.46
C PHE A 270 2.57 10.81 20.12
N LEU A 271 2.46 12.14 20.03
CA LEU A 271 1.24 12.79 19.57
C LEU A 271 0.89 12.36 18.14
N PHE A 272 1.87 12.35 17.24
CA PHE A 272 1.67 11.87 15.88
C PHE A 272 1.24 10.39 15.84
N LEU A 273 1.92 9.52 16.61
CA LEU A 273 1.56 8.10 16.69
C LEU A 273 0.17 7.88 17.28
N ALA A 274 -0.25 8.67 18.26
CA ALA A 274 -1.58 8.62 18.84
C ALA A 274 -2.64 9.03 17.81
N ILE A 275 -2.39 10.11 17.06
CA ILE A 275 -3.27 10.54 15.96
C ILE A 275 -3.32 9.47 14.88
N PHE A 276 -2.18 8.93 14.47
CA PHE A 276 -2.09 7.87 13.47
C PHE A 276 -2.87 6.62 13.91
N ALA A 277 -2.63 6.12 15.13
CA ALA A 277 -3.34 4.97 15.68
C ALA A 277 -4.84 5.22 15.82
N PHE A 278 -5.25 6.42 16.26
CA PHE A 278 -6.65 6.82 16.29
C PHE A 278 -7.27 6.79 14.89
N CYS A 279 -6.59 7.34 13.88
CA CYS A 279 -7.04 7.28 12.49
C CYS A 279 -7.17 5.83 12.00
N GLN A 280 -6.26 4.92 12.35
CA GLN A 280 -6.40 3.50 11.99
C GLN A 280 -7.59 2.84 12.70
N LEU A 281 -7.79 3.09 13.99
CA LEU A 281 -8.89 2.46 14.74
C LEU A 281 -10.27 2.94 14.28
N VAL A 282 -10.37 4.21 13.88
CA VAL A 282 -11.63 4.80 13.43
C VAL A 282 -12.14 4.21 12.11
N SER A 283 -11.30 3.60 11.26
CA SER A 283 -11.80 2.93 10.04
C SER A 283 -12.62 1.68 10.36
N ASP A 284 -12.26 0.99 11.44
CA ASP A 284 -12.75 -0.35 11.75
C ASP A 284 -13.98 -0.34 12.64
N PHE A 285 -14.25 0.77 13.33
CA PHE A 285 -15.47 0.92 14.12
C PHE A 285 -16.70 1.10 13.20
N ASN A 286 -17.37 -0.02 12.93
CA ASN A 286 -18.68 -0.13 12.26
C ASN A 286 -19.81 0.74 12.84
N TRP A 287 -19.59 1.40 13.99
CA TRP A 287 -20.53 2.36 14.56
C TRP A 287 -20.85 3.54 13.64
N PHE A 288 -19.94 3.84 12.71
CA PHE A 288 -20.13 4.82 11.66
C PHE A 288 -20.68 4.14 10.40
N HIS A 289 -21.94 3.70 10.44
CA HIS A 289 -22.61 3.09 9.28
C HIS A 289 -22.49 3.98 8.02
N ALA A 290 -21.81 3.44 7.01
CA ALA A 290 -21.87 3.65 5.56
C ALA A 290 -21.83 5.07 4.94
N HIS A 291 -22.04 6.17 5.68
CA HIS A 291 -22.26 7.50 5.10
C HIS A 291 -21.55 8.65 5.85
N THR A 292 -20.86 8.36 6.94
CA THR A 292 -20.25 9.44 7.73
C THR A 292 -18.83 9.74 7.26
N ARG A 293 -18.56 11.03 7.03
CA ARG A 293 -17.28 11.64 6.63
C ARG A 293 -16.03 11.14 7.41
N VAL A 294 -16.23 10.52 8.58
CA VAL A 294 -15.19 10.09 9.52
C VAL A 294 -14.52 8.77 9.11
N GLN A 295 -15.29 7.74 8.74
CA GLN A 295 -14.74 6.43 8.33
C GLN A 295 -13.78 6.55 7.15
N SER A 296 -14.03 7.56 6.34
CA SER A 296 -13.30 7.81 5.14
C SER A 296 -12.05 8.68 5.31
N PHE A 297 -11.99 9.47 6.39
CA PHE A 297 -10.73 10.08 6.83
C PHE A 297 -9.77 9.00 7.35
N ALA A 298 -10.29 7.97 8.00
CA ALA A 298 -9.52 6.80 8.41
C ALA A 298 -9.07 5.95 7.21
N ALA A 299 -9.94 5.74 6.21
CA ALA A 299 -9.61 5.03 4.97
C ALA A 299 -8.46 5.68 4.17
N LEU A 300 -8.31 6.99 4.32
CA LEU A 300 -7.21 7.82 3.79
C LEU A 300 -5.83 7.40 4.35
N TYR A 301 -5.82 6.91 5.59
CA TYR A 301 -4.65 6.41 6.28
C TYR A 301 -4.52 4.89 6.22
N THR A 302 -5.49 4.15 5.67
CA THR A 302 -5.36 2.70 5.49
C THR A 302 -4.62 2.42 4.18
N PRO A 303 -3.38 1.89 4.21
CA PRO A 303 -2.56 1.62 3.03
C PRO A 303 -3.10 0.65 1.96
N TYR A 304 -4.39 0.35 1.93
CA TYR A 304 -4.94 -0.64 1.00
C TYR A 304 -6.44 -0.40 0.77
N GLN A 305 -6.77 0.38 -0.25
CA GLN A 305 -8.04 0.17 -0.95
C GLN A 305 -7.74 -0.05 -2.42
N ILE A 306 -7.35 -1.31 -2.74
CA ILE A 306 -7.73 -1.86 -4.04
C ILE A 306 -9.24 -1.60 -4.15
N SER A 307 -9.66 -1.07 -5.30
CA SER A 307 -11.04 -0.69 -5.60
C SER A 307 -12.01 -1.63 -4.90
N LYS A 308 -12.74 -1.15 -3.88
CA LYS A 308 -13.82 -1.93 -3.29
C LYS A 308 -14.72 -2.35 -4.45
N VAL A 309 -14.82 -3.66 -4.68
CA VAL A 309 -15.77 -4.19 -5.63
C VAL A 309 -17.15 -3.87 -5.07
N GLU A 310 -17.90 -3.05 -5.79
CA GLU A 310 -19.23 -2.58 -5.33
C GLU A 310 -20.29 -3.65 -5.60
N THR A 311 -20.19 -4.30 -6.76
CA THR A 311 -21.12 -5.36 -7.16
C THR A 311 -20.34 -6.48 -7.83
N CYS A 312 -20.76 -7.71 -7.55
CA CYS A 312 -20.31 -8.88 -8.28
C CYS A 312 -21.55 -9.61 -8.78
N ASP A 313 -21.49 -10.06 -10.03
CA ASP A 313 -22.52 -10.90 -10.64
C ASP A 313 -21.88 -12.22 -11.05
N GLY A 314 -22.69 -13.27 -11.04
CA GLY A 314 -22.22 -14.59 -11.38
C GLY A 314 -23.34 -15.47 -11.86
N ARG A 315 -23.07 -16.19 -12.95
CA ARG A 315 -23.95 -17.24 -13.47
C ARG A 315 -23.31 -18.59 -13.25
N LEU A 316 -24.05 -19.51 -12.64
CA LEU A 316 -23.62 -20.88 -12.37
C LEU A 316 -24.59 -21.84 -13.07
N TRP A 317 -24.04 -22.91 -13.62
CA TRP A 317 -24.77 -24.00 -14.24
C TRP A 317 -24.31 -25.33 -13.65
N LYS A 318 -25.26 -26.12 -13.15
CA LYS A 318 -25.06 -27.51 -12.75
C LYS A 318 -25.24 -28.38 -13.99
N ILE A 319 -24.21 -29.12 -14.37
CA ILE A 319 -24.24 -29.97 -15.57
C ILE A 319 -24.49 -31.41 -15.14
N TYR A 320 -25.55 -32.01 -15.68
CA TYR A 320 -25.92 -33.40 -15.47
C TYR A 320 -25.82 -34.21 -16.78
N ASP A 321 -25.98 -35.54 -16.70
CA ASP A 321 -26.02 -36.43 -17.86
C ASP A 321 -27.15 -36.08 -18.85
N GLN A 322 -28.30 -35.63 -18.34
CA GLN A 322 -29.53 -35.40 -19.13
C GLN A 322 -29.81 -33.92 -19.44
N GLY A 323 -28.94 -33.00 -19.03
CA GLY A 323 -29.17 -31.57 -19.23
C GLY A 323 -28.36 -30.70 -18.28
N TRP A 324 -28.76 -29.43 -18.17
CA TRP A 324 -28.15 -28.47 -17.27
C TRP A 324 -29.22 -27.66 -16.54
N GLU A 325 -28.88 -27.21 -15.33
CA GLU A 325 -29.74 -26.41 -14.49
C GLU A 325 -29.01 -25.11 -14.13
N ALA A 326 -29.66 -23.97 -14.33
CA ALA A 326 -29.13 -22.68 -13.88
C ALA A 326 -29.28 -22.59 -12.35
N SER A 327 -28.20 -22.21 -11.67
CA SER A 327 -28.15 -22.01 -10.23
C SER A 327 -27.59 -20.63 -9.92
N SER A 328 -27.96 -20.08 -8.77
CA SER A 328 -27.21 -18.97 -8.19
C SER A 328 -25.92 -19.48 -7.55
N PHE A 329 -24.95 -18.58 -7.39
CA PHE A 329 -23.78 -18.85 -6.56
C PHE A 329 -24.21 -19.13 -5.12
N PRO A 330 -23.58 -20.11 -4.43
CA PRO A 330 -23.90 -20.39 -3.03
C PRO A 330 -23.63 -19.15 -2.18
N THR A 331 -24.63 -18.65 -1.47
CA THR A 331 -24.46 -17.56 -0.50
C THR A 331 -24.06 -18.16 0.84
N VAL A 332 -22.84 -17.88 1.29
CA VAL A 332 -22.38 -18.28 2.62
C VAL A 332 -22.83 -17.22 3.62
N GLU A 333 -23.75 -17.60 4.50
CA GLU A 333 -24.26 -16.72 5.55
C GLU A 333 -23.11 -16.17 6.41
N GLY A 334 -23.19 -14.88 6.75
CA GLY A 334 -22.22 -14.21 7.63
C GLY A 334 -20.96 -13.68 6.96
N ARG A 335 -20.78 -13.82 5.63
CA ARG A 335 -19.69 -13.16 4.90
C ARG A 335 -20.03 -11.70 4.57
N ASP A 336 -19.04 -10.83 4.72
CA ASP A 336 -19.13 -9.46 4.24
C ASP A 336 -19.18 -9.40 2.70
N GLN A 337 -19.76 -8.33 2.14
CA GLN A 337 -19.94 -8.16 0.70
C GLN A 337 -18.62 -8.20 -0.08
N SER A 338 -17.54 -7.71 0.53
CA SER A 338 -16.17 -7.82 -0.01
C SER A 338 -15.72 -9.26 -0.20
N MET A 339 -15.96 -10.14 0.80
CA MET A 339 -15.65 -11.56 0.74
C MET A 339 -16.56 -12.32 -0.22
N ILE A 340 -17.83 -11.91 -0.32
CA ILE A 340 -18.79 -12.41 -1.31
C ILE A 340 -18.29 -12.11 -2.73
N CYS A 341 -17.64 -10.98 -2.94
CA CYS A 341 -17.10 -10.63 -4.25
C CYS A 341 -15.66 -11.11 -4.49
N HIS A 342 -15.05 -11.85 -3.56
CA HIS A 342 -13.68 -12.32 -3.68
C HIS A 342 -13.57 -13.55 -4.61
N PRO A 343 -12.86 -13.46 -5.76
CA PRO A 343 -12.85 -14.52 -6.78
C PRO A 343 -12.36 -15.88 -6.29
N TYR A 344 -11.30 -15.88 -5.47
CA TYR A 344 -10.73 -17.12 -4.92
C TYR A 344 -11.65 -17.80 -3.91
N LEU A 345 -12.31 -17.02 -3.04
CA LEU A 345 -13.25 -17.59 -2.07
C LEU A 345 -14.44 -18.19 -2.81
N ARG A 346 -14.91 -17.53 -3.88
CA ARG A 346 -15.94 -18.08 -4.77
C ARG A 346 -15.53 -19.37 -5.44
N PHE A 347 -14.29 -19.47 -5.92
CA PHE A 347 -13.79 -20.72 -6.46
C PHE A 347 -13.77 -21.85 -5.42
N LEU A 348 -13.35 -21.56 -4.18
CA LEU A 348 -13.38 -22.53 -3.09
C LEU A 348 -14.81 -22.95 -2.72
N ASP A 349 -15.76 -22.02 -2.70
CA ASP A 349 -17.17 -22.32 -2.46
C ASP A 349 -17.71 -23.27 -3.54
N LEU A 350 -17.35 -23.04 -4.81
CA LEU A 350 -17.74 -23.92 -5.91
C LEU A 350 -17.09 -25.31 -5.80
N LYS A 351 -15.83 -25.40 -5.35
CA LYS A 351 -15.20 -26.69 -5.07
C LYS A 351 -15.89 -27.43 -3.93
N ALA A 352 -16.34 -26.72 -2.90
CA ALA A 352 -17.13 -27.30 -1.82
C ALA A 352 -18.51 -27.79 -2.31
N GLU A 353 -19.20 -26.98 -3.12
CA GLU A 353 -20.46 -27.34 -3.78
C GLU A 353 -20.31 -28.60 -4.64
N CYS A 354 -19.22 -28.72 -5.42
CA CYS A 354 -18.91 -29.93 -6.18
C CYS A 354 -18.85 -31.19 -5.31
N GLN A 355 -18.34 -31.09 -4.06
CA GLN A 355 -18.29 -32.24 -3.15
C GLN A 355 -19.69 -32.62 -2.63
N GLN A 356 -20.56 -31.63 -2.44
CA GLN A 356 -21.94 -31.87 -2.02
C GLN A 356 -22.76 -32.54 -3.14
N LEU A 357 -22.64 -32.02 -4.37
CA LEU A 357 -23.37 -32.51 -5.55
C LEU A 357 -22.83 -33.84 -6.10
N LYS A 358 -21.64 -34.27 -5.67
CA LYS A 358 -21.00 -35.51 -6.15
C LYS A 358 -21.87 -36.76 -5.99
N ASN A 359 -22.78 -36.77 -5.01
CA ASN A 359 -23.68 -37.88 -4.74
C ASN A 359 -25.04 -37.77 -5.46
N GLU A 360 -25.30 -36.65 -6.13
CA GLU A 360 -26.54 -36.47 -6.88
C GLU A 360 -26.53 -37.30 -8.17
N PRO A 361 -27.60 -38.05 -8.46
CA PRO A 361 -27.63 -38.95 -9.61
C PRO A 361 -27.53 -38.16 -10.92
N GLY A 362 -26.53 -38.51 -11.73
CA GLY A 362 -26.28 -37.91 -13.03
C GLY A 362 -25.50 -36.60 -13.00
N PHE A 363 -25.08 -36.09 -11.84
CA PHE A 363 -24.25 -34.89 -11.75
C PHE A 363 -22.85 -35.13 -12.36
N ARG A 364 -22.39 -34.20 -13.20
CA ARG A 364 -21.07 -34.27 -13.85
C ARG A 364 -20.11 -33.23 -13.29
N THR A 365 -20.45 -31.95 -13.43
CA THR A 365 -19.56 -30.84 -13.06
C THR A 365 -20.33 -29.54 -12.91
N LEU A 366 -19.63 -28.50 -12.45
CA LEU A 366 -20.11 -27.13 -12.41
C LEU A 366 -19.44 -26.32 -13.54
N ALA A 367 -20.23 -25.49 -14.21
CA ALA A 367 -19.76 -24.47 -15.12
C ALA A 367 -20.21 -23.10 -14.64
N GLY A 368 -19.39 -22.07 -14.75
CA GLY A 368 -19.76 -20.75 -14.26
C GLY A 368 -18.91 -19.62 -14.83
N VAL A 369 -19.51 -18.43 -14.79
CA VAL A 369 -18.85 -17.14 -15.05
C VAL A 369 -19.04 -16.27 -13.83
N PHE A 370 -17.96 -15.66 -13.37
CA PHE A 370 -17.98 -14.72 -12.26
C PHE A 370 -17.32 -13.41 -12.70
N GLU A 371 -18.07 -12.33 -12.59
CA GLU A 371 -17.64 -10.98 -12.94
C GLU A 371 -17.81 -10.03 -11.76
N SER A 372 -16.91 -9.06 -11.67
CA SER A 372 -17.01 -8.00 -10.67
C SER A 372 -17.01 -6.66 -11.36
N GLN A 373 -17.81 -5.73 -10.85
CA GLN A 373 -17.81 -4.36 -11.30
C GLN A 373 -17.03 -3.50 -10.29
N ARG A 374 -16.06 -2.75 -10.79
CA ARG A 374 -15.32 -1.79 -9.95
C ARG A 374 -16.20 -0.59 -9.64
N ALA A 375 -16.23 -0.18 -8.38
CA ALA A 375 -17.03 0.93 -7.87
C ALA A 375 -16.84 2.25 -8.65
N PHE A 376 -15.61 2.52 -9.08
CA PHE A 376 -15.22 3.86 -9.50
C PHE A 376 -15.48 4.15 -10.98
N ASP A 377 -15.29 3.15 -11.85
CA ASP A 377 -15.44 3.31 -13.30
C ASP A 377 -16.57 2.47 -13.89
N GLY A 378 -17.22 1.63 -13.07
CA GLY A 378 -18.26 0.73 -13.51
C GLY A 378 -17.76 -0.33 -14.51
N VAL A 379 -16.44 -0.49 -14.67
CA VAL A 379 -15.88 -1.47 -15.61
C VAL A 379 -16.00 -2.85 -14.98
N SER A 380 -16.72 -3.74 -15.68
CA SER A 380 -16.81 -5.15 -15.33
C SER A 380 -15.53 -5.88 -15.73
N GLU A 381 -15.00 -6.67 -14.81
CA GLU A 381 -13.87 -7.56 -15.02
C GLU A 381 -14.34 -9.00 -14.78
N ILE A 382 -14.10 -9.86 -15.77
CA ILE A 382 -14.39 -11.29 -15.66
C ILE A 382 -13.20 -11.93 -14.94
N HIS A 383 -13.42 -12.32 -13.70
CA HIS A 383 -12.39 -13.00 -12.91
C HIS A 383 -12.25 -14.45 -13.29
N PHE A 384 -13.38 -15.11 -13.58
CA PHE A 384 -13.34 -16.48 -14.02
C PHE A 384 -14.47 -16.92 -14.92
N GLN A 385 -14.10 -17.85 -15.80
CA GLN A 385 -14.99 -18.52 -16.73
C GLN A 385 -14.47 -19.95 -16.92
N SER A 386 -15.24 -20.94 -16.45
CA SER A 386 -14.86 -22.36 -16.54
C SER A 386 -16.08 -23.24 -16.78
N SER A 387 -15.86 -24.35 -17.51
CA SER A 387 -16.88 -25.37 -17.78
C SER A 387 -16.70 -26.65 -16.98
N ASP A 388 -15.61 -26.78 -16.22
CA ASP A 388 -15.27 -28.02 -15.51
C ASP A 388 -14.63 -27.74 -14.14
N ILE A 389 -15.38 -27.05 -13.28
CA ILE A 389 -14.88 -26.62 -11.97
C ILE A 389 -14.65 -27.83 -11.04
N CYS A 390 -15.39 -28.93 -11.18
CA CYS A 390 -15.30 -30.08 -10.28
C CYS A 390 -14.09 -30.97 -10.52
N ASN A 391 -13.31 -30.74 -11.58
CA ASN A 391 -12.09 -31.48 -11.86
C ASN A 391 -11.04 -31.28 -10.75
N PRO A 392 -10.52 -32.35 -10.11
CA PRO A 392 -9.57 -32.24 -9.00
C PRO A 392 -8.22 -31.65 -9.41
N HIS A 393 -7.86 -31.72 -10.70
CA HIS A 393 -6.64 -31.13 -11.23
C HIS A 393 -6.81 -29.66 -11.63
N TYR A 394 -8.06 -29.16 -11.71
CA TYR A 394 -8.33 -27.77 -12.06
C TYR A 394 -8.04 -26.88 -10.85
N GLN A 395 -6.96 -26.12 -10.93
CA GLN A 395 -6.51 -25.19 -9.90
C GLN A 395 -6.99 -23.78 -10.19
N TYR A 396 -6.94 -22.92 -9.17
CA TYR A 396 -7.30 -21.51 -9.37
C TYR A 396 -6.40 -20.84 -10.42
N SER A 397 -5.13 -21.22 -10.56
CA SER A 397 -4.23 -20.68 -11.59
C SER A 397 -4.62 -20.99 -13.05
N ASP A 398 -5.55 -21.92 -13.25
CA ASP A 398 -6.09 -22.31 -14.56
C ASP A 398 -7.32 -21.48 -14.96
N VAL A 399 -7.76 -20.66 -14.03
CA VAL A 399 -8.92 -19.79 -14.15
C VAL A 399 -8.59 -18.60 -15.07
N GLY A 400 -9.46 -18.32 -16.04
CA GLY A 400 -9.27 -17.27 -17.06
C GLY A 400 -8.57 -17.73 -18.36
N LYS A 401 -8.06 -18.98 -18.43
CA LYS A 401 -7.44 -19.54 -19.65
C LYS A 401 -8.39 -20.39 -20.50
N VAL A 402 -9.56 -20.76 -19.99
CA VAL A 402 -10.50 -21.65 -20.69
C VAL A 402 -11.42 -20.82 -21.59
N LYS A 403 -11.06 -20.72 -22.88
CA LYS A 403 -11.97 -20.20 -23.91
C LYS A 403 -13.16 -21.16 -24.06
N TRP A 404 -14.38 -20.64 -23.97
CA TRP A 404 -15.58 -21.39 -24.32
C TRP A 404 -15.46 -21.89 -25.76
N ASN A 405 -15.47 -23.21 -25.93
CA ASN A 405 -15.68 -23.80 -27.24
C ASN A 405 -17.18 -23.95 -27.41
N THR A 406 -17.83 -22.94 -27.96
CA THR A 406 -19.29 -22.86 -28.17
C THR A 406 -19.87 -23.94 -29.08
N LYS A 407 -19.06 -24.89 -29.57
CA LYS A 407 -19.47 -25.97 -30.47
C LYS A 407 -20.32 -27.07 -29.80
N HIS A 408 -20.51 -27.06 -28.48
CA HIS A 408 -21.24 -28.11 -27.76
C HIS A 408 -22.51 -27.64 -27.03
N VAL A 409 -22.92 -26.38 -27.19
CA VAL A 409 -24.15 -25.83 -26.57
C VAL A 409 -24.99 -25.08 -27.61
N GLN A 410 -25.27 -25.74 -28.74
CA GLN A 410 -26.37 -25.37 -29.63
C GLN A 410 -27.38 -26.49 -29.66
#